data_AF-A0A6B3HB36-F1
#
_entry.id   AF-A0A6B3HB36-F1
#
_cell.length_a   1.000
_cell.length_b   1.000
_cell.length_c   1.000
_cell.angle_alpha   90.00
_cell.angle_beta   90.00
_cell.angle_gamma   90.00
#
_symmetry.space_group_name_H-M   'P 1'
#
loop_
_entity.id
_entity.type
_entity.pdbx_description
1 polymer ?
#
loop_
_entity_poly.entity_id
_entity_poly.type
_entity_poly.pdbx_seq_one_letter_code
_entity_poly.pdbx_strand_id
1 'polypeptide(L)'
;NLPGWSIEVVERGGMYSVIFRSTADSTITVNVSDVGTGVAQALPIFVQRAMDALRPPIEDVLEIIEEPELHLHPSAHALLADLYLAAAREPGVRFLIETHSETLLLRLRRRVAEGLSPDNIAIYYVENNGGSATARRINIDS
;
A
#
# COMPACT_ATOMS: atom_id res chain seq x y z
N ASN A 1 1.95 -5.64 10.03
CA ASN A 1 1.38 -5.23 11.33
C ASN A 1 0.99 -3.77 11.27
N LEU A 2 -0.30 -3.47 11.43
CA LEU A 2 -0.77 -2.09 11.61
C LEU A 2 -0.26 -1.59 12.97
N PRO A 3 0.27 -0.36 13.09
CA PRO A 3 0.76 0.14 14.37
C PRO A 3 -0.35 0.13 15.41
N GLY A 4 -0.20 -0.65 16.48
CA GLY A 4 -1.16 -0.72 17.58
C GLY A 4 -2.34 -1.69 17.39
N TRP A 5 -2.40 -2.44 16.29
CA TRP A 5 -3.54 -3.33 15.99
C TRP A 5 -3.10 -4.70 15.44
N SER A 6 -3.72 -5.78 15.92
CA SER A 6 -3.67 -7.13 15.33
C SER A 6 -4.94 -7.42 14.55
N ILE A 7 -4.84 -8.27 13.52
CA ILE A 7 -5.99 -8.75 12.73
C ILE A 7 -6.31 -10.17 13.20
N GLU A 8 -7.59 -10.42 13.52
CA GLU A 8 -8.08 -11.72 13.94
C GLU A 8 -9.36 -12.07 13.17
N VAL A 9 -9.55 -13.37 12.90
CA VAL A 9 -10.82 -13.90 12.40
C VAL A 9 -11.58 -14.50 13.59
N VAL A 10 -12.80 -14.04 13.82
CA VAL A 10 -13.66 -14.55 14.90
C VAL A 10 -14.89 -15.21 14.32
N GLU A 11 -15.25 -16.37 14.87
CA GLU A 11 -16.50 -17.04 14.56
C GLU A 11 -17.57 -16.64 15.59
N ARG A 12 -18.73 -16.17 15.11
CA ARG A 12 -19.90 -15.89 15.94
C ARG A 12 -21.14 -16.48 15.29
N GLY A 13 -21.65 -17.58 15.84
CA GLY A 13 -22.90 -18.21 15.39
C GLY A 13 -22.83 -18.76 13.96
N GLY A 14 -21.68 -19.35 13.57
CA GLY A 14 -21.45 -19.88 12.22
C GLY A 14 -21.09 -18.83 11.17
N MET A 15 -21.01 -17.55 11.54
CA MET A 15 -20.49 -16.48 10.69
C MET A 15 -19.07 -16.12 11.09
N TYR A 16 -18.20 -15.93 10.10
CA TYR A 16 -16.85 -15.43 10.29
C TYR A 16 -16.81 -13.93 10.05
N SER A 17 -16.17 -13.19 10.97
CA SER A 17 -15.85 -11.78 10.76
C SER A 17 -14.38 -11.51 11.01
N VAL A 18 -13.84 -10.52 10.30
CA VAL A 18 -12.49 -10.03 10.52
C VAL A 18 -12.58 -8.85 11.50
N ILE A 19 -11.80 -8.89 12.57
CA ILE A 19 -11.73 -7.83 13.57
C ILE A 19 -10.30 -7.31 13.71
N PHE A 20 -10.17 -6.04 14.05
CA PHE A 20 -8.95 -5.46 14.59
C PHE A 20 -8.99 -5.51 16.11
N ARG A 21 -7.94 -6.02 16.74
CA ARG A 21 -7.77 -5.98 18.20
C ARG A 21 -6.63 -5.04 18.56
N SER A 22 -6.84 -4.15 19.52
CA SER A 22 -5.78 -3.24 19.97
C SER A 22 -4.68 -4.02 20.68
N THR A 23 -3.43 -3.72 20.35
CA THR A 23 -2.27 -4.31 21.04
C THR A 23 -1.94 -3.60 22.34
N ALA A 24 -2.50 -2.41 22.58
CA ALA A 24 -2.36 -1.67 23.83
C ALA A 24 -3.40 -2.11 24.88
N ASP A 25 -4.59 -2.49 24.43
CA ASP A 25 -5.66 -3.03 25.27
C ASP A 25 -6.43 -4.10 24.48
N SER A 26 -6.17 -5.37 24.81
CA SER A 26 -6.75 -6.52 24.12
C SER A 26 -8.28 -6.63 24.27
N THR A 27 -8.91 -5.87 25.17
CA THR A 27 -10.37 -5.83 25.32
C THR A 27 -11.04 -4.99 24.22
N ILE A 28 -10.29 -4.10 23.57
CA ILE A 28 -10.79 -3.28 22.48
C ILE A 28 -10.70 -4.05 21.17
N THR A 29 -11.87 -4.35 20.60
CA THR A 29 -12.02 -4.98 19.29
C THR A 29 -12.92 -4.14 18.41
N VAL A 30 -12.54 -3.94 17.15
CA VAL A 30 -13.32 -3.21 16.13
C VAL A 30 -13.54 -4.14 14.95
N ASN A 31 -14.77 -4.25 14.44
CA ASN A 31 -15.02 -5.03 13.23
C ASN A 31 -14.42 -4.31 12.03
N VAL A 32 -13.87 -5.05 11.07
CA VAL A 32 -13.45 -4.49 9.78
C VAL A 32 -14.63 -3.81 9.06
N SER A 33 -15.88 -4.23 9.29
CA SER A 33 -17.05 -3.51 8.77
C SER A 33 -17.28 -2.13 9.41
N ASP A 34 -16.75 -1.94 10.61
CA ASP A 34 -17.02 -0.77 11.46
C ASP A 34 -15.84 0.21 11.48
N VAL A 35 -14.72 -0.13 10.82
CA VAL A 35 -13.64 0.82 10.56
C VAL A 35 -14.01 1.74 9.39
N GLY A 36 -13.41 2.94 9.38
CA GLY A 36 -13.58 3.88 8.28
C GLY A 36 -13.21 3.26 6.92
N THR A 37 -13.83 3.76 5.85
CA THR A 37 -13.76 3.22 4.48
C THR A 37 -12.33 2.99 3.98
N GLY A 38 -11.36 3.83 4.34
CA GLY A 38 -9.97 3.68 3.92
C GLY A 38 -9.31 2.39 4.41
N VAL A 39 -9.60 1.93 5.63
CA VAL A 39 -9.00 0.69 6.16
C VAL A 39 -9.55 -0.54 5.44
N ALA A 40 -10.84 -0.53 5.13
CA ALA A 40 -11.47 -1.59 4.33
C ALA A 40 -10.90 -1.63 2.90
N GLN A 41 -10.64 -0.47 2.29
CA GLN A 41 -10.04 -0.35 0.96
C GLN A 41 -8.57 -0.78 0.92
N ALA A 42 -7.82 -0.58 2.01
CA ALA A 42 -6.43 -1.01 2.10
C ALA A 42 -6.27 -2.52 2.39
N LEU A 43 -7.31 -3.17 2.91
CA LEU A 43 -7.24 -4.59 3.32
C LEU A 43 -6.87 -5.54 2.16
N PRO A 44 -7.44 -5.44 0.94
CA PRO A 44 -7.03 -6.25 -0.19
C PRO A 44 -5.53 -6.12 -0.52
N ILE A 45 -4.97 -4.91 -0.42
CA ILE A 45 -3.53 -4.67 -0.64
C ILE A 45 -2.72 -5.45 0.40
N PHE A 46 -3.08 -5.35 1.68
CA PHE A 46 -2.37 -6.07 2.75
C PHE A 46 -2.50 -7.59 2.62
N VAL A 47 -3.68 -8.08 2.24
CA VAL A 47 -3.92 -9.50 2.02
C VAL A 47 -3.09 -10.00 0.85
N GLN A 48 -3.06 -9.30 -0.28
CA GLN A 48 -2.22 -9.67 -1.42
C GLN A 48 -0.74 -9.70 -1.02
N ARG A 49 -0.24 -8.67 -0.32
CA ARG A 49 1.13 -8.64 0.18
C ARG A 49 1.46 -9.81 1.11
N ALA A 50 0.55 -10.16 2.01
CA ALA A 50 0.72 -11.31 2.89
C ALA A 50 0.73 -12.62 2.10
N MET A 51 -0.11 -12.74 1.07
CA MET A 51 -0.17 -13.91 0.20
C MET A 51 1.11 -14.08 -0.60
N ASP A 52 1.66 -13.02 -1.20
CA ASP A 52 2.92 -13.11 -1.96
C ASP A 52 4.09 -13.48 -1.06
N ALA A 53 4.12 -12.96 0.17
CA ALA A 53 5.16 -13.31 1.14
C ALA A 53 5.11 -14.80 1.56
N LEU A 54 3.90 -15.38 1.64
CA LEU A 54 3.70 -16.79 1.98
C LEU A 54 3.89 -17.71 0.77
N ARG A 55 3.51 -17.23 -0.40
CA ARG A 55 3.48 -17.96 -1.67
C ARG A 55 3.96 -17.03 -2.78
N PRO A 56 5.28 -16.85 -2.93
CA PRO A 56 5.82 -15.99 -3.97
C PRO A 56 5.30 -16.39 -5.35
N PRO A 57 5.05 -15.42 -6.25
CA PRO A 57 4.61 -15.72 -7.60
C PRO A 57 5.59 -16.65 -8.32
N ILE A 58 5.05 -17.57 -9.12
CA ILE A 58 5.85 -18.49 -9.94
C ILE A 58 6.36 -17.77 -11.19
N GLU A 59 5.59 -16.81 -11.68
CA GLU A 59 5.90 -15.97 -12.85
C GLU A 59 5.94 -14.50 -12.43
N ASP A 60 6.57 -13.66 -13.24
CA ASP A 60 6.60 -12.21 -13.01
C ASP A 60 5.18 -11.63 -13.08
N VAL A 61 4.79 -10.90 -12.02
CA VAL A 61 3.48 -10.24 -11.89
C VAL A 61 3.67 -8.73 -11.86
N LEU A 62 2.84 -8.03 -12.63
CA LEU A 62 2.63 -6.60 -12.51
C LEU A 62 1.32 -6.34 -11.77
N GLU A 63 1.42 -5.72 -10.61
CA GLU A 63 0.26 -5.26 -9.87
C GLU A 63 -0.01 -3.80 -10.16
N ILE A 64 -1.27 -3.53 -10.49
CA ILE A 64 -1.75 -2.20 -10.84
C ILE A 64 -2.69 -1.76 -9.73
N ILE A 65 -2.38 -0.64 -9.09
CA ILE A 65 -3.14 -0.12 -7.96
C ILE A 65 -3.49 1.35 -8.21
N GLU A 66 -4.78 1.65 -8.14
CA GLU A 66 -5.33 3.00 -8.28
C GLU A 66 -5.61 3.58 -6.90
N GLU A 67 -5.14 4.81 -6.66
CA GLU A 67 -5.35 5.61 -5.46
C GLU A 67 -5.31 4.81 -4.14
N PRO A 68 -4.25 4.02 -3.86
CA PRO A 68 -4.20 3.17 -2.66
C PRO A 68 -4.29 3.94 -1.34
N GLU A 69 -4.03 5.25 -1.39
CA GLU A 69 -4.13 6.16 -0.26
C GLU A 69 -5.54 6.69 0.04
N LEU A 70 -6.52 6.43 -0.83
CA LEU A 70 -7.82 7.07 -0.74
C LEU A 70 -8.48 6.78 0.61
N HIS A 71 -9.00 7.83 1.25
CA HIS A 71 -9.61 7.78 2.59
C HIS A 71 -8.71 7.31 3.74
N LEU A 72 -7.39 7.17 3.53
CA LEU A 72 -6.45 6.89 4.61
C LEU A 72 -5.97 8.19 5.27
N HIS A 73 -5.50 8.05 6.51
CA HIS A 73 -4.81 9.15 7.18
C HIS A 73 -3.44 9.38 6.49
N PRO A 74 -2.98 10.64 6.32
CA PRO A 74 -1.74 10.94 5.61
C PRO A 74 -0.50 10.17 6.09
N SER A 75 -0.43 9.86 7.39
CA SER A 75 0.66 9.05 7.96
C SER A 75 0.74 7.63 7.38
N ALA A 76 -0.37 7.07 6.92
CA ALA A 76 -0.42 5.75 6.31
C ALA A 76 0.13 5.74 4.88
N HIS A 77 0.14 6.89 4.18
CA HIS A 77 0.59 6.97 2.79
C HIS A 77 2.10 6.69 2.68
N ALA A 78 2.87 7.17 3.66
CA ALA A 78 4.30 6.84 3.77
C ALA A 78 4.53 5.35 4.05
N LEU A 79 3.66 4.73 4.86
CA LEU A 79 3.74 3.29 5.14
C LEU A 79 3.40 2.45 3.91
N LEU A 80 2.43 2.89 3.08
CA LEU A 80 2.14 2.26 1.80
C LEU A 80 3.35 2.32 0.86
N ALA A 81 4.01 3.48 0.76
CA ALA A 81 5.23 3.59 -0.05
C ALA A 81 6.30 2.58 0.37
N ASP A 82 6.54 2.46 1.68
CA ASP A 82 7.50 1.49 2.23
C ASP A 82 7.07 0.04 2.00
N LEU A 83 5.77 -0.25 2.08
CA LEU A 83 5.20 -1.58 1.81
C LEU A 83 5.46 -2.01 0.37
N TYR A 84 5.19 -1.13 -0.60
CA TYR A 84 5.42 -1.41 -2.02
C TYR A 84 6.91 -1.57 -2.34
N LEU A 85 7.76 -0.71 -1.77
CA LEU A 85 9.21 -0.82 -1.94
C LEU A 85 9.77 -2.10 -1.34
N ALA A 86 9.24 -2.56 -0.21
CA ALA A 86 9.64 -3.83 0.37
C ALA A 86 9.25 -5.00 -0.54
N ALA A 87 8.02 -5.02 -1.03
CA ALA A 87 7.53 -6.07 -1.92
C ALA A 87 8.24 -6.09 -3.29
N ALA A 88 8.58 -4.92 -3.84
CA ALA A 88 9.27 -4.81 -5.13
C ALA A 88 10.72 -5.32 -5.10
N ARG A 89 11.27 -5.60 -3.92
CA ARG A 89 12.59 -6.25 -3.78
C ARG A 89 12.51 -7.76 -3.96
N GLU A 90 11.33 -8.34 -3.79
CA GLU A 90 11.12 -9.75 -4.02
C GLU A 90 11.10 -10.03 -5.53
N PRO A 91 11.75 -11.12 -6.00
CA PRO A 91 11.73 -11.48 -7.41
C PRO A 91 10.30 -11.68 -7.92
N GLY A 92 10.03 -11.20 -9.13
CA GLY A 92 8.75 -11.45 -9.81
C GLY A 92 7.59 -10.57 -9.38
N VAL A 93 7.79 -9.54 -8.54
CA VAL A 93 6.72 -8.58 -8.21
C VAL A 93 7.10 -7.16 -8.65
N ARG A 94 6.23 -6.55 -9.47
CA ARG A 94 6.38 -5.18 -9.97
C ARG A 94 5.09 -4.41 -9.71
N PHE A 95 5.22 -3.09 -9.55
CA PHE A 95 4.07 -2.21 -9.28
C PHE A 95 3.91 -1.11 -10.32
N LEU A 96 2.66 -0.84 -10.69
CA LEU A 96 2.21 0.39 -11.33
C LEU A 96 1.18 1.03 -10.41
N ILE A 97 1.51 2.18 -9.85
CA ILE A 97 0.69 2.83 -8.83
C ILE A 97 0.28 4.20 -9.35
N GLU A 98 -1.02 4.45 -9.36
CA GLU A 98 -1.58 5.79 -9.49
C GLU A 98 -1.77 6.38 -8.10
N THR A 99 -1.32 7.62 -7.90
CA THR A 99 -1.40 8.29 -6.61
C THR A 99 -1.45 9.80 -6.81
N HIS A 100 -2.27 10.45 -5.99
CA HIS A 100 -2.29 11.90 -5.81
C HIS A 100 -1.60 12.33 -4.52
N SER A 101 -1.05 11.37 -3.76
CA SER A 101 -0.40 11.64 -2.48
C SER A 101 1.02 12.19 -2.64
N GLU A 102 1.17 13.47 -2.27
CA GLU A 102 2.48 14.09 -2.09
C GLU A 102 3.32 13.33 -1.03
N THR A 103 2.70 12.92 0.09
CA THR A 103 3.37 12.13 1.14
C THR A 103 3.98 10.83 0.62
N LEU A 104 3.28 10.10 -0.26
CA LEU A 104 3.78 8.86 -0.86
C LEU A 104 5.01 9.17 -1.73
N LEU A 105 4.92 10.17 -2.62
CA LEU A 105 6.01 10.59 -3.49
C LEU A 105 7.24 11.08 -2.69
N LEU A 106 7.03 11.89 -1.67
CA LEU A 106 8.10 12.36 -0.77
C LEU A 106 8.76 11.20 -0.03
N ARG A 107 7.99 10.19 0.37
CA ARG A 107 8.54 9.00 1.01
C ARG A 107 9.42 8.20 0.06
N LEU A 108 8.99 7.99 -1.19
CA LEU A 108 9.79 7.33 -2.22
C LEU A 108 11.12 8.06 -2.46
N ARG A 109 11.07 9.38 -2.67
CA ARG A 109 12.26 10.22 -2.85
C ARG A 109 13.21 10.15 -1.65
N ARG A 110 12.64 10.17 -0.43
CA ARG A 110 13.42 10.01 0.79
C ARG A 110 14.14 8.66 0.84
N ARG A 111 13.53 7.56 0.41
CA ARG A 111 14.20 6.25 0.36
C ARG A 111 15.35 6.22 -0.64
N VAL A 112 15.24 6.93 -1.76
CA VAL A 112 16.35 7.12 -2.71
C VAL A 112 17.51 7.86 -2.05
N ALA A 113 17.24 8.97 -1.37
CA ALA A 113 18.26 9.71 -0.61
C ALA A 113 18.89 8.88 0.54
N GLU A 114 18.15 7.90 1.09
CA GLU A 114 18.63 6.96 2.10
C GLU A 114 19.37 5.73 1.51
N GLY A 115 19.59 5.68 0.19
CA GLY A 115 20.43 4.67 -0.47
C GLY A 115 19.68 3.65 -1.35
N LEU A 116 18.37 3.80 -1.57
CA LEU A 116 17.66 3.03 -2.59
C LEU A 116 18.13 3.46 -3.99
N SER A 117 18.44 2.51 -4.88
CA SER A 117 18.79 2.84 -6.26
C SER A 117 17.64 3.60 -6.95
N PRO A 118 17.90 4.75 -7.60
CA PRO A 118 16.90 5.47 -8.38
C PRO A 118 16.27 4.62 -9.49
N ASP A 119 16.99 3.62 -10.01
CA ASP A 119 16.50 2.74 -11.08
C ASP A 119 15.33 1.84 -10.64
N ASN A 120 15.15 1.66 -9.33
CA ASN A 120 14.02 0.90 -8.78
C ASN A 120 12.71 1.68 -8.81
N ILE A 121 12.73 2.97 -9.15
CA ILE A 121 11.54 3.83 -9.15
C ILE A 121 11.48 4.64 -10.45
N ALA A 122 10.32 4.64 -11.09
CA ALA A 122 10.01 5.58 -12.16
C ALA A 122 8.75 6.37 -11.79
N ILE A 123 8.86 7.70 -11.74
CA ILE A 123 7.74 8.59 -11.48
C ILE A 123 7.33 9.25 -12.80
N TYR A 124 6.05 9.19 -13.11
CA TYR A 124 5.46 9.86 -14.26
C TYR A 124 4.40 10.84 -13.78
N TYR A 125 4.52 12.09 -14.20
CA TYR A 125 3.49 13.10 -14.01
C TYR A 125 2.59 13.15 -15.23
N VAL A 126 1.29 13.05 -15.03
CA VAL A 126 0.30 13.04 -16.10
C VAL A 126 -0.36 14.42 -16.17
N GLU A 127 -0.23 15.05 -17.33
CA GLU A 127 -0.83 16.37 -17.64
C GLU A 127 -1.99 16.18 -18.60
N ASN A 128 -3.12 16.85 -18.34
CA ASN A 128 -4.27 16.88 -19.25
C ASN A 128 -4.25 18.15 -20.11
N ASN A 129 -4.09 17.98 -21.41
CA ASN A 129 -4.07 19.05 -22.40
C ASN A 129 -5.37 19.05 -23.21
N GLY A 130 -6.49 19.34 -22.54
CA GLY A 130 -7.77 19.68 -23.18
C GLY A 130 -8.32 18.63 -24.16
N GLY A 131 -8.14 17.34 -23.86
CA GLY A 131 -8.61 16.22 -24.69
C GLY A 131 -7.58 15.12 -24.94
N SER A 132 -6.33 15.31 -24.48
CA SER A 132 -5.29 14.29 -24.47
C SER A 132 -4.54 14.31 -23.14
N ALA A 133 -4.08 13.14 -22.69
CA ALA A 133 -3.23 13.01 -21.52
C ALA A 133 -1.79 12.73 -21.96
N THR A 134 -0.83 13.47 -21.42
CA THR A 134 0.61 13.27 -21.68
C THR A 134 1.32 12.93 -20.38
N ALA A 135 2.05 11.81 -20.37
CA ALA A 135 2.87 11.40 -19.24
C ALA A 135 4.33 11.86 -19.44
N ARG A 136 4.86 12.63 -18.49
CA ARG A 136 6.25 13.09 -18.46
C ARG A 136 6.98 12.43 -17.30
N ARG A 137 8.12 11.80 -17.58
CA ARG A 137 8.97 11.23 -16.53
C ARG A 137 9.56 12.35 -15.67
N ILE A 138 9.51 12.17 -14.35
CA ILE A 138 10.23 12.99 -13.38
C ILE A 138 11.52 12.26 -13.02
N ASN A 139 12.65 12.94 -13.16
CA ASN A 139 13.93 12.41 -12.70
C ASN A 139 14.02 12.59 -11.18
N ILE A 140 14.45 11.53 -10.50
CA ILE A 140 14.76 11.57 -9.08
C ILE A 140 16.27 11.66 -8.98
N ASP A 141 16.76 12.85 -8.62
CA ASP A 141 18.18 13.05 -8.36
C ASP A 141 18.55 12.44 -7.00
N SER A 142 19.71 11.78 -6.96
CA SER A 142 20.33 11.21 -5.76
C SER A 142 20.99 12.26 -4.88
#